data_AF-A0A1V3U237-F1
#
_entry.id   AF-A0A1V3U237-F1
#
_cell.length_a   1.000
_cell.length_b   1.000
_cell.length_c   1.000
_cell.angle_alpha   90.00
_cell.angle_beta   90.00
_cell.angle_gamma   90.00
#
_symmetry.space_group_name_H-M   'P 1'
#
loop_
_entity.id
_entity.type
_entity.pdbx_description
1 polymer ?
#
loop_
_entity_poly.entity_id
_entity_poly.type
_entity_poly.pdbx_seq_one_letter_code
_entity_poly.pdbx_strand_id
1 'polypeptide(L)'
;MIVKIIPASGTDFHGVQYNDKKVEKGTGELMLMKNFPSFINGDSSPEQVRDYFKSISKNEKVKKPQFHAVISAKYQNHSKEELTEIAKDFMQEMGYGKQPFIVVYHSDTENNHVHIVSTRVDKQTGKKINDSYERLKAQKALADLLEKRYGISSEEKLEKLLNYQIGSISQLELLLERSGFKLTKDTNNENDFSILKNGVKLKTIYGNQISFTPNSDNGRKRQLKAILSRYKDLCSNKVFKVEDRRAQESLLPEERHSDHWKPKIEFESELQKKLRDIFGLDMVFHHKDGQKPFGYSIIDHKSGKVFKGSEIMKMNELFELTDEKIDKKLFESLKDYNLADSFSKQILMEHLKRQNPENAVKEFMLFESKKIKNREVFSAIKNDVKDYVETQKNNDVHLIKSEEGKYYAVHSKLHYVGALENLIGEKAYQKFLNPSQELASEDRDENLSKQLDRSIDDLIFQFTKPSGGAGKDPAEEELRKRRKNKKRT
;
A
#
# COMPACT_ATOMS: atom_id res chain seq x y z
N MET A 1 1.69 5.81 -3.66
CA MET A 1 2.95 5.85 -4.44
C MET A 1 3.95 6.70 -3.70
N ILE A 2 5.23 6.36 -3.75
CA ILE A 2 6.32 7.12 -3.12
C ILE A 2 7.45 7.33 -4.13
N VAL A 3 8.23 8.40 -3.95
CA VAL A 3 9.48 8.63 -4.68
C VAL A 3 10.66 8.69 -3.70
N LYS A 4 11.80 8.12 -4.09
CA LYS A 4 13.05 8.21 -3.34
C LYS A 4 14.20 8.54 -4.29
N ILE A 5 15.00 9.55 -3.95
CA ILE A 5 16.27 9.81 -4.64
C ILE A 5 17.35 8.92 -4.04
N ILE A 6 17.97 8.10 -4.87
CA ILE A 6 19.08 7.23 -4.49
C ILE A 6 20.36 8.08 -4.44
N PRO A 7 21.15 8.01 -3.35
CA PRO A 7 22.41 8.72 -3.26
C PRO A 7 23.32 8.39 -4.45
N ALA A 8 23.85 9.41 -5.09
CA ALA A 8 24.78 9.22 -6.19
C ALA A 8 26.16 8.78 -5.66
N SER A 9 26.68 7.71 -6.25
CA SER A 9 28.03 7.18 -6.00
C SER A 9 28.91 7.53 -7.19
N GLY A 10 29.71 8.58 -7.03
CA GLY A 10 30.71 8.99 -8.03
C GLY A 10 30.17 9.44 -9.39
N THR A 11 31.02 9.30 -10.41
CA THR A 11 30.81 9.74 -11.79
C THR A 11 30.53 8.59 -12.76
N ASP A 12 30.49 7.35 -12.27
CA ASP A 12 30.48 6.14 -13.09
C ASP A 12 29.10 5.63 -13.54
N PHE A 13 28.05 6.35 -13.15
CA PHE A 13 26.67 6.00 -13.46
C PHE A 13 26.30 4.55 -13.04
N HIS A 14 26.68 4.14 -11.82
CA HIS A 14 26.40 2.81 -11.27
C HIS A 14 24.91 2.41 -11.27
N GLY A 15 23.99 3.37 -11.31
CA GLY A 15 22.55 3.11 -11.44
C GLY A 15 22.22 2.34 -12.72
N VAL A 16 22.94 2.58 -13.81
CA VAL A 16 22.77 1.82 -15.07
C VAL A 16 23.22 0.37 -14.87
N GLN A 17 24.42 0.16 -14.31
CA GLN A 17 24.96 -1.18 -14.05
C GLN A 17 24.11 -1.98 -13.04
N TYR A 18 23.57 -1.30 -12.03
CA TYR A 18 22.68 -1.94 -11.06
C TYR A 18 21.40 -2.45 -11.72
N ASN A 19 20.77 -1.62 -12.55
CA ASN A 19 19.53 -1.98 -13.24
C ASN A 19 19.76 -3.09 -14.27
N ASP A 20 20.88 -3.03 -15.01
CA ASP A 20 21.23 -4.05 -15.99
C ASP A 20 21.35 -5.45 -15.37
N LYS A 21 22.04 -5.57 -14.21
CA LYS A 21 22.09 -6.83 -13.44
C LYS A 21 20.71 -7.35 -13.03
N LYS A 22 19.70 -6.48 -12.91
CA LYS A 22 18.32 -6.88 -12.59
C LYS A 22 17.59 -7.39 -13.83
N VAL A 23 17.85 -6.77 -14.98
CA VAL A 23 17.37 -7.22 -16.30
C VAL A 23 17.95 -8.59 -16.66
N GLU A 24 19.27 -8.78 -16.52
CA GLU A 24 19.93 -10.07 -16.76
C GLU A 24 19.36 -11.22 -15.91
N LYS A 25 18.93 -10.90 -14.67
CA LYS A 25 18.30 -11.86 -13.75
C LYS A 25 16.82 -12.11 -14.03
N GLY A 26 16.24 -11.48 -15.05
CA GLY A 26 14.80 -11.56 -15.37
C GLY A 26 13.89 -10.87 -14.35
N THR A 27 14.46 -10.05 -13.46
CA THR A 27 13.73 -9.35 -12.39
C THR A 27 13.50 -7.87 -12.66
N GLY A 28 13.96 -7.41 -13.82
CA GLY A 28 13.75 -6.06 -14.32
C GLY A 28 13.60 -6.02 -15.83
N GLU A 29 13.07 -4.90 -16.33
CA GLU A 29 12.78 -4.68 -17.75
C GLU A 29 13.09 -3.22 -18.11
N LEU A 30 13.87 -3.00 -19.17
CA LEU A 30 14.10 -1.66 -19.70
C LEU A 30 12.84 -1.17 -20.41
N MET A 31 12.12 -0.24 -19.79
CA MET A 31 10.83 0.24 -20.29
C MET A 31 10.96 1.42 -21.25
N LEU A 32 11.92 2.30 -21.01
CA LEU A 32 12.05 3.54 -21.78
C LEU A 32 13.50 4.01 -21.83
N MET A 33 13.95 4.40 -23.02
CA MET A 33 15.10 5.27 -23.24
C MET A 33 14.64 6.54 -23.95
N LYS A 34 14.91 7.70 -23.37
CA LYS A 34 14.46 8.98 -23.92
C LYS A 34 15.58 9.99 -24.05
N ASN A 35 15.53 10.83 -25.09
CA ASN A 35 16.45 11.93 -25.39
C ASN A 35 17.92 11.53 -25.60
N PHE A 36 18.17 10.27 -25.96
CA PHE A 36 19.46 9.78 -26.46
C PHE A 36 19.62 10.10 -27.96
N PRO A 37 20.87 10.19 -28.46
CA PRO A 37 21.11 10.22 -29.90
C PRO A 37 20.71 8.88 -30.53
N SER A 38 20.43 8.88 -31.84
CA SER A 38 19.92 7.70 -32.56
C SER A 38 20.81 6.45 -32.47
N PHE A 39 22.11 6.63 -32.27
CA PHE A 39 23.08 5.53 -32.13
C PHE A 39 23.12 4.91 -30.72
N ILE A 40 22.43 5.48 -29.72
CA ILE A 40 22.23 4.87 -28.39
C ILE A 40 20.74 4.58 -28.22
N ASN A 41 20.39 3.30 -28.21
CA ASN A 41 19.02 2.80 -28.22
C ASN A 41 18.88 1.54 -27.34
N GLY A 42 17.72 0.87 -27.39
CA GLY A 42 17.41 -0.29 -26.54
C GLY A 42 18.35 -1.50 -26.71
N ASP A 43 19.04 -1.60 -27.85
CA ASP A 43 20.01 -2.66 -28.13
C ASP A 43 21.44 -2.30 -27.69
N SER A 44 21.64 -1.06 -27.23
CA SER A 44 22.96 -0.60 -26.78
C SER A 44 23.35 -1.25 -25.46
N SER A 45 24.64 -1.56 -25.33
CA SER A 45 25.16 -2.14 -24.11
C SER A 45 25.06 -1.16 -22.92
N PRO A 46 24.98 -1.68 -21.69
CA PRO A 46 25.00 -0.85 -20.48
C PRO A 46 26.23 0.05 -20.40
N GLU A 47 27.37 -0.42 -20.93
CA GLU A 47 28.61 0.35 -21.03
C GLU A 47 28.45 1.53 -21.99
N GLN A 48 27.88 1.33 -23.19
CA GLN A 48 27.62 2.40 -24.14
C GLN A 48 26.70 3.49 -23.55
N VAL A 49 25.65 3.09 -22.82
CA VAL A 49 24.74 4.02 -22.14
C VAL A 49 25.48 4.81 -21.06
N ARG A 50 26.33 4.15 -20.26
CA ARG A 50 27.13 4.79 -19.22
C ARG A 50 28.16 5.75 -19.80
N ASP A 51 28.85 5.36 -20.86
CA ASP A 51 29.87 6.18 -21.51
C ASP A 51 29.26 7.40 -22.16
N TYR A 52 28.08 7.26 -22.76
CA TYR A 52 27.32 8.41 -23.23
C TYR A 52 26.97 9.35 -22.06
N PHE A 53 26.41 8.85 -20.96
CA PHE A 53 26.12 9.66 -19.78
C PHE A 53 27.36 10.37 -19.22
N LYS A 54 28.50 9.69 -19.14
CA LYS A 54 29.78 10.27 -18.75
C LYS A 54 30.20 11.38 -19.71
N SER A 55 30.08 11.14 -21.02
CA SER A 55 30.53 12.08 -22.06
C SER A 55 29.81 13.43 -21.98
N ILE A 56 28.50 13.43 -21.74
CA ILE A 56 27.69 14.65 -21.60
C ILE A 56 27.75 15.27 -20.20
N SER A 57 28.40 14.59 -19.26
CA SER A 57 28.53 15.02 -17.86
C SER A 57 29.95 15.45 -17.50
N LYS A 58 30.79 15.74 -18.51
CA LYS A 58 32.16 16.23 -18.34
C LYS A 58 32.16 17.66 -17.80
N ASN A 59 31.95 17.79 -16.50
CA ASN A 59 32.05 19.05 -15.76
C ASN A 59 32.75 18.78 -14.43
N GLU A 60 34.01 19.24 -14.29
CA GLU A 60 34.85 19.00 -13.10
C GLU A 60 34.25 19.56 -11.81
N LYS A 61 33.35 20.54 -11.91
CA LYS A 61 32.65 21.10 -10.74
C LYS A 61 31.53 20.19 -10.22
N VAL A 62 31.11 19.18 -11.00
CA VAL A 62 30.03 18.26 -10.66
C VAL A 62 30.60 16.91 -10.23
N LYS A 63 30.85 16.75 -8.93
CA LYS A 63 31.41 15.52 -8.35
C LYS A 63 30.50 14.28 -8.44
N LYS A 64 29.18 14.50 -8.55
CA LYS A 64 28.15 13.45 -8.50
C LYS A 64 27.08 13.68 -9.59
N PRO A 65 27.44 13.48 -10.87
CA PRO A 65 26.57 13.80 -11.99
C PRO A 65 25.36 12.88 -12.11
N GLN A 66 25.38 11.65 -11.58
CA GLN A 66 24.24 10.75 -11.71
C GLN A 66 23.00 11.24 -10.94
N PHE A 67 21.89 11.45 -11.64
CA PHE A 67 20.56 11.49 -11.05
C PHE A 67 19.98 10.07 -11.03
N HIS A 68 19.50 9.62 -9.87
CA HIS A 68 18.86 8.30 -9.73
C HIS A 68 17.67 8.40 -8.80
N ALA A 69 16.48 8.11 -9.32
CA ALA A 69 15.24 8.11 -8.56
C ALA A 69 14.54 6.75 -8.65
N VAL A 70 13.75 6.43 -7.63
CA VAL A 70 12.84 5.28 -7.62
C VAL A 70 11.44 5.78 -7.36
N ILE A 71 10.49 5.40 -8.22
CA ILE A 71 9.06 5.59 -7.98
C ILE A 71 8.48 4.21 -7.69
N SER A 72 7.85 4.05 -6.53
CA SER A 72 7.31 2.78 -6.05
C SER A 72 5.81 2.88 -5.80
N ALA A 73 5.06 1.97 -6.44
CA ALA A 73 3.65 1.76 -6.16
C ALA A 73 3.47 1.00 -4.84
N LYS A 74 2.26 1.06 -4.29
CA LYS A 74 1.90 0.16 -3.19
C LYS A 74 1.49 -1.18 -3.80
N TYR A 75 2.15 -2.26 -3.41
CA TYR A 75 2.01 -3.59 -3.99
C TYR A 75 2.14 -3.58 -5.52
N GLN A 76 1.37 -4.42 -6.20
CA GLN A 76 1.31 -4.52 -7.66
C GLN A 76 0.13 -3.71 -8.26
N ASN A 77 -0.31 -2.65 -7.57
CA ASN A 77 -1.51 -1.90 -7.97
C ASN A 77 -1.34 -1.05 -9.24
N HIS A 78 -0.11 -0.88 -9.76
CA HIS A 78 0.16 -0.14 -10.99
C HIS A 78 0.99 -1.03 -11.92
N SER A 79 0.65 -1.00 -13.21
CA SER A 79 1.37 -1.74 -14.24
C SER A 79 2.74 -1.11 -14.52
N LYS A 80 3.60 -1.85 -15.23
CA LYS A 80 4.91 -1.34 -15.66
C LYS A 80 4.76 -0.16 -16.65
N GLU A 81 3.75 -0.18 -17.51
CA GLU A 81 3.42 0.88 -18.46
C GLU A 81 2.96 2.15 -17.74
N GLU A 82 2.04 2.01 -16.78
CA GLU A 82 1.54 3.14 -15.99
C GLU A 82 2.68 3.80 -15.20
N LEU A 83 3.53 3.01 -14.55
CA LEU A 83 4.70 3.51 -13.83
C LEU A 83 5.71 4.19 -14.76
N THR A 84 5.84 3.72 -15.99
CA THR A 84 6.75 4.32 -16.99
C THR A 84 6.26 5.68 -17.45
N GLU A 85 4.95 5.84 -17.70
CA GLU A 85 4.38 7.15 -18.03
C GLU A 85 4.48 8.12 -16.86
N ILE A 86 4.25 7.65 -15.62
CA ILE A 86 4.46 8.46 -14.41
C ILE A 86 5.93 8.89 -14.29
N ALA A 87 6.89 7.99 -14.56
CA ALA A 87 8.31 8.32 -14.52
C ALA A 87 8.70 9.38 -15.56
N LYS A 88 8.13 9.30 -16.76
CA LYS A 88 8.34 10.27 -17.84
C LYS A 88 7.82 11.66 -17.48
N ASP A 89 6.60 11.75 -16.95
CA ASP A 89 5.99 13.00 -16.50
C ASP A 89 6.74 13.56 -15.27
N PHE A 90 7.15 12.68 -14.35
CA PHE A 90 7.95 13.06 -13.18
C PHE A 90 9.27 13.71 -13.58
N MET A 91 9.97 13.17 -14.59
CA MET A 91 11.20 13.77 -15.11
C MET A 91 10.97 15.17 -15.68
N GLN A 92 9.82 15.40 -16.33
CA GLN A 92 9.43 16.71 -16.82
C GLN A 92 9.23 17.72 -15.68
N GLU A 93 8.44 17.37 -14.67
CA GLU A 93 8.17 18.20 -13.49
C GLU A 93 9.45 18.49 -12.68
N MET A 94 10.37 17.53 -12.63
CA MET A 94 11.67 17.69 -11.96
C MET A 94 12.65 18.59 -12.74
N GLY A 95 12.34 19.00 -13.98
CA GLY A 95 13.22 19.78 -14.84
C GLY A 95 14.30 18.97 -15.56
N TYR A 96 14.24 17.64 -15.49
CA TYR A 96 15.14 16.71 -16.18
C TYR A 96 14.57 16.19 -17.50
N GLY A 97 13.34 16.58 -17.89
CA GLY A 97 12.61 16.00 -19.02
C GLY A 97 13.29 16.15 -20.39
N LYS A 98 14.23 17.09 -20.53
CA LYS A 98 15.07 17.27 -21.75
C LYS A 98 16.39 16.51 -21.69
N GLN A 99 16.80 16.03 -20.52
CA GLN A 99 18.03 15.22 -20.37
C GLN A 99 17.80 13.81 -20.90
N PRO A 100 18.85 13.11 -21.33
CA PRO A 100 18.75 11.68 -21.59
C PRO A 100 18.43 10.95 -20.29
N PHE A 101 17.53 9.97 -20.35
CA PHE A 101 17.22 9.13 -19.20
C PHE A 101 16.68 7.76 -19.61
N ILE A 102 16.94 6.79 -18.74
CA ILE A 102 16.36 5.45 -18.84
C ILE A 102 15.37 5.22 -17.70
N VAL A 103 14.34 4.44 -17.97
CA VAL A 103 13.39 3.92 -16.98
C VAL A 103 13.44 2.41 -17.02
N VAL A 104 13.74 1.79 -15.89
CA VAL A 104 13.81 0.34 -15.74
C VAL A 104 12.80 -0.09 -14.68
N TYR A 105 11.87 -0.95 -15.08
CA TYR A 105 10.86 -1.53 -14.19
C TYR A 105 11.44 -2.71 -13.44
N HIS A 106 11.15 -2.82 -12.14
CA HIS A 106 11.52 -3.93 -11.28
C HIS A 106 10.28 -4.52 -10.60
N SER A 107 10.26 -5.85 -10.47
CA SER A 107 9.21 -6.64 -9.81
C SER A 107 9.76 -7.62 -8.77
N ASP A 108 11.00 -7.40 -8.33
CA ASP A 108 11.75 -8.23 -7.37
C ASP A 108 11.35 -8.03 -5.91
N THR A 109 10.41 -7.13 -5.64
CA THR A 109 9.86 -6.91 -4.30
C THR A 109 8.34 -7.03 -4.31
N GLU A 110 7.71 -6.97 -3.14
CA GLU A 110 6.25 -6.86 -3.03
C GLU A 110 5.70 -5.62 -3.73
N ASN A 111 6.50 -4.58 -4.00
CA ASN A 111 6.06 -3.36 -4.66
C ASN A 111 6.60 -3.28 -6.08
N ASN A 112 5.71 -3.06 -7.04
CA ASN A 112 6.11 -2.65 -8.39
C ASN A 112 6.79 -1.27 -8.31
N HIS A 113 7.95 -1.14 -8.93
CA HIS A 113 8.69 0.12 -8.92
C HIS A 113 9.52 0.31 -10.18
N VAL A 114 9.85 1.56 -10.47
CA VAL A 114 10.72 1.92 -11.59
C VAL A 114 11.92 2.71 -11.08
N HIS A 115 13.09 2.36 -11.60
CA HIS A 115 14.31 3.13 -11.44
C HIS A 115 14.49 4.05 -12.63
N ILE A 116 14.77 5.33 -12.35
CA ILE A 116 15.02 6.36 -13.34
C ILE A 116 16.46 6.81 -13.20
N VAL A 117 17.26 6.69 -14.25
CA VAL A 117 18.67 7.10 -14.25
C VAL A 117 18.88 8.18 -15.31
N SER A 118 19.49 9.29 -14.92
CA SER A 118 19.80 10.45 -15.77
C SER A 118 21.04 11.17 -15.25
N THR A 119 21.32 12.36 -15.78
CA THR A 119 22.42 13.24 -15.37
C THR A 119 21.91 14.57 -14.79
N ARG A 120 22.63 15.07 -13.78
CA ARG A 120 22.53 16.42 -13.19
C ARG A 120 23.30 17.47 -13.99
N VAL A 121 23.81 17.12 -15.17
CA VAL A 121 24.44 18.06 -16.09
C VAL A 121 23.52 18.26 -17.28
N ASP A 122 23.22 19.50 -17.60
CA ASP A 122 22.41 19.82 -18.75
C ASP A 122 23.19 19.55 -20.04
N LYS A 123 22.70 18.62 -20.87
CA LYS A 123 23.40 18.16 -22.07
C LYS A 123 23.65 19.23 -23.14
N GLN A 124 22.91 20.35 -23.12
CA GLN A 124 23.07 21.42 -24.10
C GLN A 124 24.09 22.46 -23.64
N THR A 125 24.05 22.82 -22.37
CA THR A 125 24.86 23.90 -21.79
C THR A 125 26.10 23.41 -21.05
N GLY A 126 26.16 22.12 -20.70
CA GLY A 126 27.19 21.53 -19.84
C GLY A 126 27.14 22.02 -18.38
N LYS A 127 26.12 22.81 -18.01
CA LYS A 127 25.99 23.37 -16.65
C LYS A 127 25.27 22.40 -15.73
N LYS A 128 25.59 22.49 -14.43
CA LYS A 128 24.90 21.72 -13.39
C LYS A 128 23.42 22.16 -13.29
N ILE A 129 22.52 21.19 -13.34
CA ILE A 129 21.11 21.37 -13.00
C ILE A 129 21.01 21.56 -11.48
N ASN A 130 20.18 22.50 -11.03
CA ASN A 130 20.06 22.83 -9.61
C ASN A 130 19.44 21.67 -8.79
N ASP A 131 20.29 20.96 -8.06
CA ASP A 131 19.97 19.83 -7.19
C ASP A 131 19.76 20.24 -5.72
N SER A 132 19.70 21.54 -5.42
CA SER A 132 19.37 22.02 -4.07
C SER A 132 17.99 21.50 -3.68
N TYR A 133 17.89 20.89 -2.50
CA TYR A 133 16.66 20.29 -1.97
C TYR A 133 16.00 19.28 -2.93
N GLU A 134 16.77 18.58 -3.77
CA GLU A 134 16.27 17.65 -4.81
C GLU A 134 15.29 16.60 -4.27
N ARG A 135 15.48 16.14 -3.03
CA ARG A 135 14.54 15.21 -2.37
C ARG A 135 13.16 15.84 -2.14
N LEU A 136 13.10 17.09 -1.70
CA LEU A 136 11.84 17.81 -1.48
C LEU A 136 11.19 18.18 -2.82
N LYS A 137 11.98 18.60 -3.81
CA LYS A 137 11.51 18.82 -5.19
C LYS A 137 10.87 17.55 -5.76
N ALA A 138 11.49 16.39 -5.54
CA ALA A 138 10.94 15.10 -5.97
C ALA A 138 9.60 14.78 -5.29
N GLN A 139 9.48 14.98 -3.97
CA GLN A 139 8.20 14.76 -3.28
C GLN A 139 7.10 15.68 -3.82
N LYS A 140 7.43 16.96 -4.05
CA LYS A 140 6.49 17.93 -4.62
C LYS A 140 6.10 17.56 -6.05
N ALA A 141 7.07 17.29 -6.92
CA ALA A 141 6.83 16.90 -8.31
C ALA A 141 5.93 15.65 -8.42
N LEU A 142 6.16 14.64 -7.57
CA LEU A 142 5.27 13.48 -7.53
C LEU A 142 3.87 13.85 -7.02
N ALA A 143 3.75 14.68 -5.98
CA ALA A 143 2.44 15.09 -5.46
C ALA A 143 1.63 15.86 -6.51
N ASP A 144 2.22 16.85 -7.16
CA ASP A 144 1.60 17.66 -8.21
C ASP A 144 1.17 16.78 -9.40
N LEU A 145 1.99 15.80 -9.77
CA LEU A 145 1.68 14.83 -10.83
C LEU A 145 0.48 13.95 -10.47
N LEU A 146 0.44 13.41 -9.24
CA LEU A 146 -0.66 12.57 -8.79
C LEU A 146 -1.96 13.36 -8.65
N GLU A 147 -1.88 14.64 -8.28
CA GLU A 147 -3.03 15.55 -8.28
C GLU A 147 -3.57 15.75 -9.70
N LYS A 148 -2.70 16.10 -10.67
CA LYS A 148 -3.11 16.28 -12.07
C LYS A 148 -3.71 15.01 -12.69
N ARG A 149 -3.14 13.84 -12.40
CA ARG A 149 -3.51 12.57 -13.02
C ARG A 149 -4.74 11.92 -12.37
N TYR A 150 -4.85 12.00 -11.04
CA TYR A 150 -5.86 11.26 -10.28
C TYR A 150 -6.79 12.15 -9.44
N GLY A 151 -6.63 13.47 -9.46
CA GLY A 151 -7.42 14.40 -8.64
C GLY A 151 -7.12 14.30 -7.14
N ILE A 152 -5.94 13.78 -6.76
CA ILE A 152 -5.57 13.58 -5.35
C ILE A 152 -4.87 14.83 -4.82
N SER A 153 -5.66 15.84 -4.44
CA SER A 153 -5.12 17.08 -3.85
C SER A 153 -4.78 16.91 -2.36
N SER A 154 -3.54 17.20 -1.98
CA SER A 154 -3.12 17.17 -0.58
C SER A 154 -3.69 18.35 0.19
N GLU A 155 -3.83 19.47 -0.50
CA GLU A 155 -4.31 20.76 -0.06
C GLU A 155 -5.81 20.69 0.21
N GLU A 156 -6.62 20.19 -0.72
CA GLU A 156 -8.06 20.01 -0.46
C GLU A 156 -8.33 19.06 0.70
N LYS A 157 -7.55 17.96 0.78
CA LYS A 157 -7.64 17.03 1.92
C LYS A 157 -7.30 17.75 3.22
N LEU A 158 -6.26 18.58 3.22
CA LEU A 158 -5.86 19.35 4.38
C LEU A 158 -6.96 20.33 4.80
N GLU A 159 -7.52 21.12 3.88
CA GLU A 159 -8.62 22.06 4.21
C GLU A 159 -9.83 21.34 4.82
N LYS A 160 -10.20 20.16 4.28
CA LYS A 160 -11.26 19.34 4.86
C LYS A 160 -10.96 18.93 6.30
N LEU A 161 -9.71 18.60 6.63
CA LEU A 161 -9.30 18.21 7.98
C LEU A 161 -9.28 19.40 8.94
N LEU A 162 -8.89 20.59 8.47
CA LEU A 162 -8.86 21.80 9.29
C LEU A 162 -10.27 22.28 9.68
N ASN A 163 -11.29 21.86 8.94
CA ASN A 163 -12.70 22.13 9.28
C ASN A 163 -13.28 21.19 10.35
N TYR A 164 -12.50 20.24 10.89
CA TYR A 164 -12.98 19.34 11.93
C TYR A 164 -13.17 20.08 13.26
N GLN A 165 -14.22 19.72 14.00
CA GLN A 165 -14.40 20.14 15.39
C GLN A 165 -13.44 19.35 16.28
N ILE A 166 -12.46 20.07 16.82
CA ILE A 166 -11.41 19.57 17.70
C ILE A 166 -11.39 20.37 19.00
N GLY A 167 -11.10 19.68 20.10
CA GLY A 167 -11.03 20.26 21.44
C GLY A 167 -9.61 20.62 21.90
N SER A 168 -8.56 20.25 21.17
CA SER A 168 -7.17 20.58 21.54
C SER A 168 -6.18 20.45 20.39
N ILE A 169 -4.98 21.02 20.58
CA ILE A 169 -3.87 20.89 19.62
C ILE A 169 -3.45 19.43 19.42
N SER A 170 -3.47 18.62 20.48
CA SER A 170 -3.16 17.20 20.40
C SER A 170 -4.17 16.43 19.54
N GLN A 171 -5.45 16.85 19.51
CA GLN A 171 -6.43 16.27 18.61
C GLN A 171 -6.19 16.70 17.15
N LEU A 172 -5.74 17.93 16.91
CA LEU A 172 -5.34 18.38 15.57
C LEU A 172 -4.15 17.57 15.05
N GLU A 173 -3.10 17.45 15.87
CA GLU A 173 -1.90 16.68 15.55
C GLU A 173 -2.27 15.23 15.23
N LEU A 174 -3.06 14.58 16.09
CA LEU A 174 -3.57 13.23 15.88
C LEU A 174 -4.31 13.08 14.54
N LEU A 175 -5.22 14.01 14.23
CA LEU A 175 -6.02 13.99 13.00
C LEU A 175 -5.15 14.14 11.75
N LEU A 176 -4.18 15.05 11.80
CA LEU A 176 -3.24 15.32 10.72
C LEU A 176 -2.30 14.13 10.51
N GLU A 177 -1.70 13.60 11.58
CA GLU A 177 -0.80 12.44 11.54
C GLU A 177 -1.50 11.20 10.98
N ARG A 178 -2.72 10.91 11.47
CA ARG A 178 -3.55 9.81 10.95
C ARG A 178 -3.90 9.97 9.48
N SER A 179 -3.84 11.19 8.96
CA SER A 179 -4.10 11.51 7.56
C SER A 179 -2.84 11.62 6.69
N GLY A 180 -1.65 11.42 7.27
CA GLY A 180 -0.35 11.46 6.58
C GLY A 180 0.30 12.84 6.52
N PHE A 181 -0.17 13.79 7.33
CA PHE A 181 0.44 15.11 7.48
C PHE A 181 1.24 15.16 8.80
N LYS A 182 2.19 16.08 8.89
CA LYS A 182 2.95 16.35 10.10
C LYS A 182 2.73 17.78 10.52
N LEU A 183 2.36 17.99 11.78
CA LEU A 183 2.31 19.31 12.41
C LEU A 183 3.67 19.56 13.07
N THR A 184 4.23 20.75 12.86
CA THR A 184 5.49 21.17 13.51
C THR A 184 5.38 22.64 13.87
N LYS A 185 6.16 23.11 14.85
CA LYS A 185 6.31 24.56 15.07
C LYS A 185 6.92 25.21 13.83
N ASP A 186 6.45 26.40 13.48
CA ASP A 186 7.03 27.16 12.38
C ASP A 186 8.45 27.62 12.72
N THR A 187 9.31 27.69 11.69
CA THR A 187 10.71 28.09 11.85
C THR A 187 10.87 29.58 12.12
N ASN A 188 9.89 30.39 11.73
CA ASN A 188 9.97 31.85 11.83
C ASN A 188 9.26 32.40 13.08
N ASN A 189 8.27 31.67 13.61
CA ASN A 189 7.51 32.06 14.79
C ASN A 189 7.06 30.82 15.58
N GLU A 190 7.49 30.70 16.83
CA GLU A 190 7.17 29.55 17.68
C GLU A 190 5.68 29.39 18.03
N ASN A 191 4.89 30.46 17.85
CA ASN A 191 3.44 30.45 18.07
C ASN A 191 2.65 29.96 16.86
N ASP A 192 3.31 29.79 15.70
CA ASP A 192 2.69 29.34 14.47
C ASP A 192 3.08 27.88 14.18
N PHE A 193 2.28 27.23 13.35
CA PHE A 193 2.47 25.83 13.01
C PHE A 193 2.63 25.63 11.51
N SER A 194 3.65 24.89 11.12
CA SER A 194 3.85 24.40 9.75
C SER A 194 3.24 23.00 9.60
N ILE A 195 2.41 22.82 8.59
CA ILE A 195 1.87 21.52 8.19
C ILE A 195 2.64 21.02 6.96
N LEU A 196 3.23 19.84 7.10
CA LEU A 196 4.04 19.21 6.08
C LEU A 196 3.43 17.89 5.62
N LYS A 197 3.70 17.53 4.37
CA LYS A 197 3.48 16.18 3.83
C LYS A 197 4.76 15.71 3.16
N ASN A 198 5.29 14.57 3.60
CA ASN A 198 6.58 14.04 3.14
C ASN A 198 7.74 15.07 3.20
N GLY A 199 7.70 15.99 4.17
CA GLY A 199 8.69 17.06 4.34
C GLY A 199 8.45 18.31 3.49
N VAL A 200 7.49 18.30 2.57
CA VAL A 200 7.07 19.50 1.82
C VAL A 200 6.06 20.29 2.67
N LYS A 201 6.36 21.57 2.95
CA LYS A 201 5.45 22.47 3.66
C LYS A 201 4.28 22.83 2.74
N LEU A 202 3.06 22.57 3.22
CA LEU A 202 1.83 22.86 2.48
C LEU A 202 1.16 24.16 2.97
N LYS A 203 1.11 24.35 4.29
CA LYS A 203 0.41 25.49 4.91
C LYS A 203 1.07 25.89 6.22
N THR A 204 1.03 27.19 6.53
CA THR A 204 1.25 27.72 7.88
C THR A 204 -0.11 28.01 8.50
N ILE A 205 -0.33 27.61 9.75
CA ILE A 205 -1.48 28.00 10.54
C ILE A 205 -0.98 28.88 11.68
N TYR A 206 -1.57 30.07 11.80
CA TYR A 206 -1.24 30.98 12.88
C TYR A 206 -1.96 30.54 14.15
N GLY A 207 -1.26 30.51 15.30
CA GLY A 207 -1.81 29.95 16.54
C GLY A 207 -3.13 30.61 16.99
N ASN A 208 -3.29 31.90 16.71
CA ASN A 208 -4.50 32.67 17.00
C ASN A 208 -5.71 32.32 16.12
N GLN A 209 -5.53 31.59 15.00
CA GLN A 209 -6.60 31.17 14.10
C GLN A 209 -7.17 29.80 14.47
N ILE A 210 -6.54 29.07 15.40
CA ILE A 210 -6.99 27.74 15.80
C ILE A 210 -8.07 27.89 16.88
N SER A 211 -9.34 27.75 16.47
CA SER A 211 -10.46 27.71 17.42
C SER A 211 -10.69 26.27 17.88
N PHE A 212 -10.48 26.02 19.17
CA PHE A 212 -10.85 24.76 19.80
C PHE A 212 -12.29 24.82 20.27
N THR A 213 -13.13 23.95 19.72
CA THR A 213 -14.54 23.87 20.07
C THR A 213 -14.76 22.64 20.96
N PRO A 214 -15.11 22.82 22.24
CA PRO A 214 -15.47 21.70 23.11
C PRO A 214 -16.63 20.94 22.52
N ASN A 215 -16.47 19.63 22.33
CA ASN A 215 -17.50 18.80 21.72
C ASN A 215 -18.61 18.49 22.73
N SER A 216 -19.68 19.28 22.70
CA SER A 216 -20.87 19.18 23.57
C SER A 216 -22.03 18.38 22.97
N ASP A 217 -21.80 17.68 21.85
CA ASP A 217 -22.85 16.95 21.11
C ASP A 217 -23.27 15.66 21.83
N ASN A 218 -24.06 15.84 22.90
CA ASN A 218 -24.54 14.76 23.74
C ASN A 218 -25.39 13.74 22.97
N GLY A 219 -26.07 14.17 21.90
CA GLY A 219 -26.85 13.29 21.02
C GLY A 219 -25.95 12.32 20.26
N ARG A 220 -24.92 12.85 19.58
CA ARG A 220 -23.93 12.03 18.87
C ARG A 220 -23.14 11.15 19.83
N LYS A 221 -22.77 11.62 21.02
CA LYS A 221 -22.09 10.79 22.03
C LYS A 221 -22.91 9.56 22.42
N ARG A 222 -24.22 9.71 22.66
CA ARG A 222 -25.13 8.58 22.93
C ARG A 222 -25.23 7.62 21.75
N GLN A 223 -25.30 8.14 20.53
CA GLN A 223 -25.32 7.32 19.32
C GLN A 223 -24.02 6.52 19.14
N LEU A 224 -22.87 7.15 19.33
CA LEU A 224 -21.57 6.48 19.30
C LEU A 224 -21.53 5.38 20.35
N LYS A 225 -21.95 5.65 21.59
CA LYS A 225 -22.00 4.64 22.65
C LYS A 225 -22.84 3.42 22.25
N ALA A 226 -24.03 3.64 21.67
CA ALA A 226 -24.89 2.55 21.19
C ALA A 226 -24.25 1.74 20.06
N ILE A 227 -23.56 2.39 19.11
CA ILE A 227 -22.81 1.72 18.04
C ILE A 227 -21.70 0.86 18.65
N LEU A 228 -20.88 1.42 19.55
CA LEU A 228 -19.78 0.69 20.19
C LEU A 228 -20.29 -0.54 20.97
N SER A 229 -21.34 -0.39 21.76
CA SER A 229 -21.97 -1.51 22.49
C SER A 229 -22.44 -2.61 21.55
N ARG A 230 -23.06 -2.27 20.41
CA ARG A 230 -23.54 -3.28 19.45
C ARG A 230 -22.40 -4.04 18.79
N TYR A 231 -21.32 -3.35 18.40
CA TYR A 231 -20.26 -3.95 17.58
C TYR A 231 -19.16 -4.62 18.38
N LYS A 232 -19.01 -4.28 19.67
CA LYS A 232 -18.08 -4.95 20.58
C LYS A 232 -18.26 -6.47 20.58
N ASP A 233 -19.49 -6.95 20.48
CA ASP A 233 -19.81 -8.38 20.54
C ASP A 233 -19.88 -9.07 19.15
N LEU A 234 -19.71 -8.31 18.05
CA LEU A 234 -19.83 -8.80 16.65
C LEU A 234 -18.48 -9.04 15.95
N CYS A 235 -17.38 -8.73 16.61
CA CYS A 235 -16.02 -8.92 16.12
C CYS A 235 -15.06 -8.91 17.30
N SER A 236 -13.81 -9.29 17.08
CA SER A 236 -12.84 -9.27 18.15
C SER A 236 -12.57 -7.83 18.61
N ASN A 237 -12.73 -7.60 19.91
CA ASN A 237 -12.33 -6.36 20.58
C ASN A 237 -10.91 -6.47 21.17
N LYS A 238 -10.15 -7.51 20.80
CA LYS A 238 -8.75 -7.67 21.22
C LYS A 238 -7.88 -6.64 20.52
N VAL A 239 -6.93 -6.09 21.26
CA VAL A 239 -5.94 -5.13 20.79
C VAL A 239 -4.58 -5.79 20.85
N PHE A 240 -3.83 -5.69 19.77
CA PHE A 240 -2.46 -6.20 19.65
C PHE A 240 -1.50 -5.10 19.23
N LYS A 241 -0.22 -5.35 19.47
CA LYS A 241 0.89 -4.44 19.16
C LYS A 241 1.39 -4.68 17.73
N VAL A 242 1.57 -3.60 16.97
CA VAL A 242 2.24 -3.61 15.67
C VAL A 242 3.58 -2.90 15.81
N GLU A 243 4.67 -3.61 15.51
CA GLU A 243 6.03 -3.10 15.65
C GLU A 243 6.63 -2.78 14.28
N ASP A 244 7.00 -1.53 14.04
CA ASP A 244 7.67 -1.11 12.81
C ASP A 244 9.18 -0.98 13.05
N ARG A 245 9.92 -1.96 12.51
CA ARG A 245 11.38 -2.09 12.62
C ARG A 245 12.12 -1.69 11.34
N ARG A 246 11.42 -1.19 10.31
CA ARG A 246 12.00 -0.89 8.99
C ARG A 246 13.17 0.11 9.04
N ALA A 247 13.12 1.04 9.98
CA ALA A 247 14.22 1.98 10.22
C ALA A 247 15.51 1.27 10.68
N GLN A 248 15.39 0.26 11.55
CA GLN A 248 16.51 -0.55 12.05
C GLN A 248 17.08 -1.45 10.95
N GLU A 249 16.21 -2.10 10.17
CA GLU A 249 16.62 -2.96 9.06
C GLU A 249 17.37 -2.20 7.97
N SER A 250 17.11 -0.90 7.84
CA SER A 250 17.79 0.00 6.90
C SER A 250 19.20 0.41 7.34
N LEU A 251 19.59 0.15 8.59
CA LEU A 251 20.94 0.40 9.12
C LEU A 251 21.88 -0.76 8.77
N LEU A 252 23.18 -0.46 8.69
CA LEU A 252 24.23 -1.46 8.52
C LEU A 252 24.24 -2.44 9.71
N PRO A 253 24.59 -3.72 9.53
CA PRO A 253 24.59 -4.72 10.59
C PRO A 253 25.29 -4.28 11.88
N GLU A 254 26.40 -3.54 11.78
CA GLU A 254 27.19 -3.03 12.90
C GLU A 254 26.49 -1.92 13.68
N GLU A 255 25.61 -1.15 13.02
CA GLU A 255 24.83 -0.04 13.61
C GLU A 255 23.50 -0.50 14.22
N ARG A 256 23.04 -1.71 13.88
CA ARG A 256 21.79 -2.29 14.39
C ARG A 256 21.83 -2.61 15.89
N HIS A 257 23.02 -2.64 16.48
CA HIS A 257 23.28 -2.98 17.89
C HIS A 257 23.34 -1.79 18.84
N SER A 258 23.04 -0.56 18.39
CA SER A 258 23.00 0.57 19.32
C SER A 258 21.83 0.42 20.33
N ASP A 259 22.13 0.38 21.63
CA ASP A 259 21.19 0.22 22.76
C ASP A 259 20.15 1.34 22.89
N HIS A 260 20.10 2.30 21.97
CA HIS A 260 19.34 3.54 22.10
C HIS A 260 18.09 3.59 21.20
N TRP A 261 17.87 2.59 20.35
CA TRP A 261 16.77 2.62 19.40
C TRP A 261 15.57 1.76 19.82
N LYS A 262 14.35 2.33 19.68
CA LYS A 262 13.08 1.64 19.93
C LYS A 262 12.24 1.57 18.66
N PRO A 263 11.59 0.42 18.36
CA PRO A 263 10.69 0.32 17.20
C PRO A 263 9.55 1.31 17.31
N LYS A 264 9.02 1.78 16.18
CA LYS A 264 7.80 2.57 16.19
C LYS A 264 6.63 1.63 16.48
N ILE A 265 5.88 1.94 17.53
CA ILE A 265 4.77 1.11 18.00
C ILE A 265 3.43 1.72 17.58
N GLU A 266 2.54 0.86 17.12
CA GLU A 266 1.13 1.15 16.90
C GLU A 266 0.28 0.05 17.53
N PHE A 267 -0.99 0.34 17.80
CA PHE A 267 -1.95 -0.64 18.32
C PHE A 267 -3.13 -0.72 17.37
N GLU A 268 -3.60 -1.94 17.14
CA GLU A 268 -4.64 -2.25 16.15
C GLU A 268 -5.65 -3.24 16.72
N SER A 269 -6.88 -3.19 16.20
CA SER A 269 -7.96 -4.10 16.58
C SER A 269 -8.94 -4.32 15.42
N GLU A 270 -9.54 -5.52 15.36
CA GLU A 270 -10.56 -5.82 14.35
C GLU A 270 -11.79 -4.91 14.53
N LEU A 271 -12.20 -4.65 15.77
CA LEU A 271 -13.29 -3.71 16.08
C LEU A 271 -13.02 -2.31 15.54
N GLN A 272 -11.81 -1.78 15.73
CA GLN A 272 -11.38 -0.49 15.18
C GLN A 272 -11.52 -0.47 13.64
N LYS A 273 -11.06 -1.54 12.97
CA LYS A 273 -11.17 -1.66 11.50
C LYS A 273 -12.63 -1.67 11.05
N LYS A 274 -13.47 -2.48 11.69
CA LYS A 274 -14.89 -2.67 11.34
C LYS A 274 -15.69 -1.37 11.53
N LEU A 275 -15.43 -0.64 12.61
CA LEU A 275 -16.06 0.66 12.87
C LEU A 275 -15.64 1.72 11.84
N ARG A 276 -14.37 1.71 11.42
CA ARG A 276 -13.88 2.61 10.37
C ARG A 276 -14.53 2.32 9.03
N ASP A 277 -14.61 1.06 8.63
CA ASP A 277 -15.15 0.66 7.32
C ASP A 277 -16.65 0.94 7.20
N ILE A 278 -17.43 0.66 8.25
CA ILE A 278 -18.89 0.76 8.22
C ILE A 278 -19.36 2.19 8.52
N PHE A 279 -18.78 2.82 9.54
CA PHE A 279 -19.28 4.09 10.08
C PHE A 279 -18.38 5.28 9.79
N GLY A 280 -17.16 5.08 9.28
CA GLY A 280 -16.17 6.15 9.17
C GLY A 280 -15.64 6.61 10.53
N LEU A 281 -15.70 5.74 11.55
CA LEU A 281 -15.19 6.02 12.89
C LEU A 281 -13.77 5.46 13.03
N ASP A 282 -12.76 6.33 12.95
CA ASP A 282 -11.36 5.95 13.10
C ASP A 282 -10.93 6.07 14.56
N MET A 283 -10.69 4.93 15.21
CA MET A 283 -10.27 4.89 16.60
C MET A 283 -8.74 4.94 16.69
N VAL A 284 -8.21 5.72 17.61
CA VAL A 284 -6.77 5.92 17.75
C VAL A 284 -6.34 5.69 19.18
N PHE A 285 -5.51 4.68 19.42
CA PHE A 285 -4.98 4.35 20.73
C PHE A 285 -3.85 5.31 21.14
N HIS A 286 -3.91 5.78 22.39
CA HIS A 286 -2.90 6.59 23.03
C HIS A 286 -2.05 5.72 23.94
N HIS A 287 -0.73 5.78 23.77
CA HIS A 287 0.23 5.04 24.56
C HIS A 287 1.49 5.88 24.78
N LYS A 288 2.31 5.47 25.74
CA LYS A 288 3.60 6.09 26.04
C LYS A 288 4.70 5.04 25.88
N ASP A 289 5.75 5.34 25.13
CA ASP A 289 6.94 4.47 24.98
C ASP A 289 6.63 3.01 24.62
N GLY A 290 5.60 2.78 23.80
CA GLY A 290 5.16 1.43 23.40
C GLY A 290 4.52 0.57 24.50
N GLN A 291 4.21 1.15 25.66
CA GLN A 291 3.45 0.50 26.74
C GLN A 291 1.98 0.30 26.34
N LYS A 292 1.24 -0.46 27.16
CA LYS A 292 -0.19 -0.72 26.93
C LYS A 292 -0.96 0.61 26.80
N PRO A 293 -1.92 0.71 25.86
CA PRO A 293 -2.71 1.92 25.67
C PRO A 293 -3.45 2.33 26.95
N PHE A 294 -3.37 3.62 27.31
CA PHE A 294 -4.07 4.17 28.48
C PHE A 294 -5.37 4.90 28.11
N GLY A 295 -5.59 5.17 26.82
CA GLY A 295 -6.74 5.90 26.32
C GLY A 295 -6.88 5.78 24.82
N TYR A 296 -7.98 6.28 24.27
CA TYR A 296 -8.17 6.36 22.82
C TYR A 296 -8.95 7.62 22.43
N SER A 297 -8.85 8.01 21.17
CA SER A 297 -9.69 9.02 20.53
C SER A 297 -10.56 8.36 19.45
N ILE A 298 -11.70 8.98 19.13
CA ILE A 298 -12.54 8.60 17.99
C ILE A 298 -12.58 9.79 17.03
N ILE A 299 -12.07 9.60 15.81
CA ILE A 299 -12.23 10.53 14.70
C ILE A 299 -13.47 10.10 13.92
N ASP A 300 -14.52 10.91 13.98
CA ASP A 300 -15.76 10.68 13.24
C ASP A 300 -15.70 11.43 11.91
N HIS A 301 -15.28 10.73 10.86
CA HIS A 301 -15.13 11.32 9.53
C HIS A 301 -16.45 11.75 8.89
N LYS A 302 -17.59 11.19 9.33
CA LYS A 302 -18.92 11.58 8.82
C LYS A 302 -19.38 12.92 9.38
N SER A 303 -19.15 13.15 10.67
CA SER A 303 -19.54 14.42 11.31
C SER A 303 -18.42 15.47 11.34
N GLY A 304 -17.19 15.09 11.01
CA GLY A 304 -16.03 15.98 11.08
C GLY A 304 -15.67 16.33 12.52
N LYS A 305 -15.76 15.38 13.45
CA LYS A 305 -15.55 15.64 14.89
C LYS A 305 -14.54 14.67 15.49
N VAL A 306 -13.76 15.14 16.45
CA VAL A 306 -12.88 14.29 17.25
C VAL A 306 -13.41 14.21 18.69
N PHE A 307 -13.53 12.99 19.22
CA PHE A 307 -14.01 12.72 20.57
C PHE A 307 -12.93 12.05 21.40
N LYS A 308 -12.85 12.39 22.69
CA LYS A 308 -12.09 11.62 23.68
C LYS A 308 -12.85 10.33 23.98
N GLY A 309 -12.21 9.18 23.81
CA GLY A 309 -12.85 7.87 23.92
C GLY A 309 -13.54 7.63 25.25
N SER A 310 -12.90 8.01 26.37
CA SER A 310 -13.42 7.85 27.72
C SER A 310 -14.72 8.59 28.00
N GLU A 311 -15.07 9.61 27.20
CA GLU A 311 -16.36 10.31 27.29
C GLU A 311 -17.52 9.52 26.67
N ILE A 312 -17.19 8.51 25.85
CA ILE A 312 -18.16 7.64 25.17
C ILE A 312 -18.26 6.30 25.89
N MET A 313 -17.12 5.64 26.11
CA MET A 313 -17.01 4.34 26.78
C MET A 313 -15.60 4.17 27.37
N LYS A 314 -15.47 3.49 28.52
CA LYS A 314 -14.13 3.27 29.11
C LYS A 314 -13.35 2.27 28.25
N MET A 315 -12.02 2.44 28.16
CA MET A 315 -11.15 1.56 27.38
C MET A 315 -11.37 0.07 27.72
N ASN A 316 -11.30 -0.28 29.00
CA ASN A 316 -11.42 -1.67 29.45
C ASN A 316 -12.86 -2.22 29.37
N GLU A 317 -13.86 -1.36 29.17
CA GLU A 317 -15.22 -1.79 28.86
C GLU A 317 -15.36 -2.13 27.37
N LEU A 318 -14.53 -1.55 26.50
CA LEU A 318 -14.63 -1.73 25.05
C LEU A 318 -13.63 -2.76 24.51
N PHE A 319 -12.37 -2.67 24.93
CA PHE A 319 -11.24 -3.41 24.38
C PHE A 319 -10.60 -4.37 25.39
N GLU A 320 -10.12 -5.50 24.91
CA GLU A 320 -9.26 -6.43 25.63
C GLU A 320 -7.80 -6.25 25.18
N LEU A 321 -6.94 -5.74 26.06
CA LEU A 321 -5.54 -5.50 25.72
C LEU A 321 -4.73 -6.80 25.84
N THR A 322 -4.12 -7.24 24.75
CA THR A 322 -3.29 -8.44 24.70
C THR A 322 -1.79 -8.09 24.70
N ASP A 323 -0.94 -9.06 25.01
CA ASP A 323 0.53 -8.94 24.88
C ASP A 323 1.04 -9.43 23.52
N GLU A 324 0.11 -9.77 22.63
CA GLU A 324 0.39 -10.29 21.30
C GLU A 324 0.94 -9.18 20.38
N LYS A 325 1.88 -9.55 19.52
CA LYS A 325 2.62 -8.62 18.68
C LYS A 325 2.77 -9.15 17.25
N ILE A 326 2.85 -8.23 16.30
CA ILE A 326 3.08 -8.54 14.90
C ILE A 326 4.01 -7.49 14.27
N ASP A 327 4.87 -7.94 13.36
CA ASP A 327 5.70 -7.04 12.56
C ASP A 327 4.84 -6.19 11.61
N LYS A 328 5.21 -4.92 11.43
CA LYS A 328 4.48 -3.96 10.59
C LYS A 328 4.40 -4.40 9.13
N LYS A 329 5.47 -4.94 8.56
CA LYS A 329 5.50 -5.38 7.16
C LYS A 329 4.52 -6.53 6.98
N LEU A 330 4.60 -7.56 7.84
CA LEU A 330 3.66 -8.67 7.83
C LEU A 330 2.21 -8.18 7.98
N PHE A 331 1.93 -7.34 8.98
CA PHE A 331 0.58 -6.81 9.18
C PHE A 331 0.05 -5.99 7.99
N GLU A 332 0.90 -5.23 7.32
CA GLU A 332 0.53 -4.53 6.09
C GLU A 332 0.16 -5.51 4.97
N SER A 333 0.98 -6.54 4.72
CA SER A 333 0.71 -7.60 3.75
C SER A 333 -0.60 -8.34 4.06
N LEU A 334 -0.88 -8.68 5.32
CA LEU A 334 -2.13 -9.34 5.73
C LEU A 334 -3.38 -8.52 5.37
N LYS A 335 -3.32 -7.18 5.42
CA LYS A 335 -4.43 -6.29 5.02
C LYS A 335 -4.66 -6.22 3.50
N ASP A 336 -3.76 -6.80 2.72
CA ASP A 336 -3.86 -6.87 1.26
C ASP A 336 -4.42 -8.21 0.77
N TYR A 337 -4.44 -9.24 1.62
CA TYR A 337 -5.09 -10.51 1.31
C TYR A 337 -6.61 -10.38 1.13
N ASN A 338 -7.19 -11.24 0.29
CA ASN A 338 -8.63 -11.38 0.07
C ASN A 338 -9.28 -12.30 1.11
N LEU A 339 -9.23 -11.91 2.38
CA LEU A 339 -9.81 -12.69 3.49
C LEU A 339 -11.32 -12.47 3.58
N ALA A 340 -12.07 -13.15 2.70
CA ALA A 340 -13.52 -12.99 2.57
C ALA A 340 -14.33 -13.75 3.63
N ASP A 341 -13.78 -14.85 4.15
CA ASP A 341 -14.45 -15.79 5.06
C ASP A 341 -13.47 -16.42 6.08
N SER A 342 -14.03 -17.13 7.06
CA SER A 342 -13.28 -17.82 8.12
C SER A 342 -12.35 -18.91 7.58
N PHE A 343 -12.74 -19.62 6.53
CA PHE A 343 -11.91 -20.67 5.92
C PHE A 343 -10.62 -20.08 5.33
N SER A 344 -10.73 -18.98 4.59
CA SER A 344 -9.59 -18.27 4.02
C SER A 344 -8.64 -17.77 5.12
N LYS A 345 -9.17 -17.32 6.25
CA LYS A 345 -8.36 -16.97 7.43
C LYS A 345 -7.62 -18.19 7.98
N GLN A 346 -8.30 -19.32 8.17
CA GLN A 346 -7.69 -20.56 8.68
C GLN A 346 -6.56 -21.07 7.77
N ILE A 347 -6.79 -21.12 6.47
CA ILE A 347 -5.77 -21.53 5.48
C ILE A 347 -4.56 -20.61 5.54
N LEU A 348 -4.76 -19.29 5.61
CA LEU A 348 -3.65 -18.34 5.72
C LEU A 348 -2.91 -18.48 7.06
N MET A 349 -3.62 -18.67 8.17
CA MET A 349 -3.00 -18.92 9.48
C MET A 349 -2.13 -20.17 9.45
N GLU A 350 -2.63 -21.25 8.85
CA GLU A 350 -1.86 -22.49 8.71
C GLU A 350 -0.61 -22.28 7.85
N HIS A 351 -0.74 -21.56 6.73
CA HIS A 351 0.39 -21.18 5.88
C HIS A 351 1.48 -20.45 6.68
N LEU A 352 1.09 -19.39 7.38
CA LEU A 352 2.01 -18.54 8.14
C LEU A 352 2.65 -19.30 9.30
N LYS A 353 1.88 -20.16 9.98
CA LYS A 353 2.37 -21.01 11.06
C LYS A 353 3.44 -22.00 10.57
N ARG A 354 3.31 -22.54 9.35
CA ARG A 354 4.33 -23.41 8.74
C ARG A 354 5.62 -22.65 8.43
N GLN A 355 5.52 -21.39 8.03
CA GLN A 355 6.70 -20.55 7.71
C GLN A 355 7.41 -20.01 8.96
N ASN A 356 6.64 -19.62 9.99
CA ASN A 356 7.20 -19.06 11.22
C ASN A 356 6.40 -19.52 12.45
N PRO A 357 6.68 -20.73 12.98
CA PRO A 357 5.94 -21.29 14.11
C PRO A 357 6.02 -20.43 15.38
N GLU A 358 7.16 -19.76 15.61
CA GLU A 358 7.42 -18.98 16.82
C GLU A 358 6.64 -17.66 16.89
N ASN A 359 6.25 -17.10 15.74
CA ASN A 359 5.46 -15.88 15.64
C ASN A 359 4.13 -16.14 14.92
N ALA A 360 3.43 -17.18 15.34
CA ALA A 360 2.15 -17.57 14.75
C ALA A 360 1.09 -16.48 14.93
N VAL A 361 0.60 -15.96 13.80
CA VAL A 361 -0.48 -14.96 13.74
C VAL A 361 -1.77 -15.53 14.33
N LYS A 362 -2.46 -14.73 15.14
CA LYS A 362 -3.75 -15.09 15.74
C LYS A 362 -4.91 -14.66 14.85
N GLU A 363 -6.05 -15.35 14.96
CA GLU A 363 -7.24 -15.07 14.14
C GLU A 363 -7.71 -13.61 14.20
N PHE A 364 -7.71 -13.01 15.40
CA PHE A 364 -8.13 -11.61 15.59
C PHE A 364 -7.16 -10.56 15.03
N MET A 365 -5.97 -10.97 14.56
CA MET A 365 -5.03 -10.12 13.82
C MET A 365 -5.31 -10.13 12.31
N LEU A 366 -6.12 -11.07 11.83
CA LEU A 366 -6.52 -11.21 10.43
C LEU A 366 -7.85 -10.52 10.20
N PHE A 367 -7.79 -9.31 9.67
CA PHE A 367 -8.97 -8.52 9.40
C PHE A 367 -9.65 -9.01 8.12
N GLU A 368 -10.98 -9.14 8.17
CA GLU A 368 -11.77 -9.44 6.97
C GLU A 368 -11.56 -8.38 5.90
N SER A 369 -11.40 -8.83 4.67
CA SER A 369 -11.12 -7.99 3.52
C SER A 369 -11.87 -8.52 2.31
N LYS A 370 -12.87 -7.75 1.88
CA LYS A 370 -13.60 -7.98 0.62
C LYS A 370 -12.91 -7.33 -0.57
N LYS A 371 -11.62 -7.00 -0.46
CA LYS A 371 -10.87 -6.40 -1.56
C LYS A 371 -10.70 -7.42 -2.66
N ILE A 372 -11.01 -7.00 -3.88
CA ILE A 372 -10.84 -7.79 -5.08
C ILE A 372 -9.55 -7.32 -5.75
N LYS A 373 -8.69 -8.27 -6.12
CA LYS A 373 -7.49 -7.96 -6.92
C LYS A 373 -7.92 -7.45 -8.29
N ASN A 374 -7.18 -6.52 -8.86
CA ASN A 374 -7.48 -6.07 -10.22
C ASN A 374 -7.35 -7.24 -11.21
N ARG A 375 -7.91 -7.09 -12.42
CA ARG A 375 -7.96 -8.17 -13.41
C ARG A 375 -6.57 -8.71 -13.76
N GLU A 376 -5.60 -7.83 -13.96
CA GLU A 376 -4.23 -8.20 -14.33
C GLU A 376 -3.56 -9.03 -13.23
N VAL A 377 -3.66 -8.59 -11.98
CA VAL A 377 -3.13 -9.31 -10.81
C VAL A 377 -3.85 -10.64 -10.63
N PHE A 378 -5.17 -10.69 -10.80
CA PHE A 378 -5.92 -11.93 -10.71
C PHE A 378 -5.54 -12.94 -11.80
N SER A 379 -5.37 -12.48 -13.04
CA SER A 379 -4.87 -13.32 -14.14
C SER A 379 -3.46 -13.83 -13.87
N ALA A 380 -2.57 -12.99 -13.34
CA ALA A 380 -1.22 -13.43 -12.93
C ALA A 380 -1.29 -14.52 -11.85
N ILE A 381 -2.15 -14.35 -10.82
CA ILE A 381 -2.36 -15.38 -9.79
C ILE A 381 -2.80 -16.71 -10.41
N LYS A 382 -3.75 -16.70 -11.35
CA LYS A 382 -4.23 -17.92 -11.99
C LYS A 382 -3.12 -18.61 -12.79
N ASN A 383 -2.34 -17.85 -13.55
CA ASN A 383 -1.23 -18.39 -14.34
C ASN A 383 -0.16 -18.99 -13.42
N ASP A 384 0.28 -18.26 -12.40
CA ASP A 384 1.29 -18.72 -11.45
C ASP A 384 0.86 -20.00 -10.73
N VAL A 385 -0.43 -20.12 -10.39
CA VAL A 385 -0.98 -21.31 -9.74
C VAL A 385 -1.09 -22.49 -10.71
N LYS A 386 -1.52 -22.27 -11.96
CA LYS A 386 -1.52 -23.32 -13.00
C LYS A 386 -0.11 -23.84 -13.25
N ASP A 387 0.84 -22.94 -13.47
CA ASP A 387 2.24 -23.27 -13.69
C ASP A 387 2.84 -24.02 -12.48
N TYR A 388 2.50 -23.61 -11.25
CA TYR A 388 2.93 -24.33 -10.05
C TYR A 388 2.36 -25.74 -9.96
N VAL A 389 1.09 -25.95 -10.31
CA VAL A 389 0.47 -27.28 -10.32
C VAL A 389 1.19 -28.22 -11.28
N GLU A 390 1.65 -27.71 -12.44
CA GLU A 390 2.33 -28.51 -13.45
C GLU A 390 3.83 -28.73 -13.16
N THR A 391 4.51 -27.68 -12.67
CA THR A 391 5.97 -27.67 -12.59
C THR A 391 6.52 -27.75 -11.17
N GLN A 392 5.69 -27.39 -10.18
CA GLN A 392 6.10 -27.11 -8.79
C GLN A 392 7.21 -26.05 -8.66
N LYS A 393 7.36 -25.20 -9.68
CA LYS A 393 8.38 -24.15 -9.74
C LYS A 393 7.75 -22.77 -9.56
N ASN A 394 7.43 -22.41 -8.32
CA ASN A 394 7.15 -21.03 -7.92
C ASN A 394 7.24 -20.93 -6.39
N ASN A 395 8.18 -20.14 -5.87
CA ASN A 395 8.37 -20.01 -4.42
C ASN A 395 7.28 -19.16 -3.74
N ASP A 396 6.49 -18.44 -4.53
CA ASP A 396 5.43 -17.56 -4.02
C ASP A 396 4.06 -18.25 -3.97
N VAL A 397 3.92 -19.48 -4.50
CA VAL A 397 2.68 -20.24 -4.54
C VAL A 397 2.79 -21.45 -3.61
N HIS A 398 1.79 -21.64 -2.76
CA HIS A 398 1.73 -22.75 -1.82
C HIS A 398 0.35 -23.40 -1.82
N LEU A 399 0.30 -24.73 -1.87
CA LEU A 399 -0.94 -25.49 -1.77
C LEU A 399 -1.14 -26.02 -0.35
N ILE A 400 -2.35 -25.82 0.18
CA ILE A 400 -2.77 -26.31 1.50
C ILE A 400 -4.05 -27.09 1.34
N LYS A 401 -4.07 -28.28 1.93
CA LYS A 401 -5.26 -29.13 2.01
C LYS A 401 -5.99 -28.83 3.31
N SER A 402 -7.26 -28.47 3.23
CA SER A 402 -8.12 -28.26 4.40
C SER A 402 -8.45 -29.60 5.09
N GLU A 403 -8.97 -29.52 6.32
CA GLU A 403 -9.48 -30.71 7.04
C GLU A 403 -10.60 -31.43 6.28
N GLU A 404 -11.41 -30.69 5.50
CA GLU A 404 -12.44 -31.25 4.60
C GLU A 404 -11.86 -31.89 3.33
N GLY A 405 -10.53 -31.86 3.15
CA GLY A 405 -9.83 -32.45 2.02
C GLY A 405 -9.81 -31.60 0.75
N LYS A 406 -10.31 -30.36 0.78
CA LYS A 406 -10.26 -29.42 -0.34
C LYS A 406 -8.90 -28.72 -0.40
N TYR A 407 -8.40 -28.46 -1.61
CA TYR A 407 -7.14 -27.74 -1.77
C TYR A 407 -7.36 -26.25 -1.98
N TYR A 408 -6.49 -25.46 -1.36
CA TYR A 408 -6.42 -24.01 -1.48
C TYR A 408 -5.02 -23.61 -1.93
N ALA A 409 -4.95 -22.58 -2.75
CA ALA A 409 -3.70 -21.92 -3.10
C ALA A 409 -3.53 -20.65 -2.27
N VAL A 410 -2.32 -20.45 -1.74
CA VAL A 410 -1.87 -19.22 -1.10
C VAL A 410 -0.77 -18.64 -1.98
N HIS A 411 -0.98 -17.41 -2.44
CA HIS A 411 0.02 -16.64 -3.16
C HIS A 411 0.61 -15.57 -2.22
N SER A 412 1.87 -15.74 -1.81
CA SER A 412 2.53 -14.89 -0.82
C SER A 412 2.87 -13.50 -1.37
N LYS A 413 3.37 -13.41 -2.61
CA LYS A 413 3.72 -12.12 -3.26
C LYS A 413 2.52 -11.27 -3.68
N LEU A 414 1.48 -11.89 -4.24
CA LEU A 414 0.27 -11.20 -4.71
C LEU A 414 -0.84 -11.13 -3.64
N HIS A 415 -0.54 -11.63 -2.43
CA HIS A 415 -1.43 -11.68 -1.27
C HIS A 415 -2.81 -12.23 -1.63
N TYR A 416 -2.87 -13.50 -2.04
CA TYR A 416 -4.12 -14.16 -2.41
C TYR A 416 -4.30 -15.49 -1.68
N VAL A 417 -5.53 -15.80 -1.28
CA VAL A 417 -5.96 -17.13 -0.83
C VAL A 417 -7.25 -17.51 -1.55
N GLY A 418 -7.34 -18.72 -2.09
CA GLY A 418 -8.57 -19.21 -2.71
C GLY A 418 -8.56 -20.70 -2.99
N ALA A 419 -9.74 -21.27 -3.22
CA ALA A 419 -9.89 -22.67 -3.59
C ALA A 419 -9.14 -22.95 -4.91
N LEU A 420 -8.37 -24.03 -4.94
CA LEU A 420 -7.55 -24.39 -6.10
C LEU A 420 -8.42 -24.60 -7.34
N GLU A 421 -9.55 -25.28 -7.19
CA GLU A 421 -10.53 -25.53 -8.25
C GLU A 421 -10.97 -24.25 -8.97
N ASN A 422 -11.21 -23.16 -8.24
CA ASN A 422 -11.63 -21.88 -8.83
C ASN A 422 -10.52 -21.21 -9.65
N LEU A 423 -9.25 -21.54 -9.38
CA LEU A 423 -8.09 -20.93 -10.03
C LEU A 423 -7.67 -21.69 -11.29
N ILE A 424 -7.70 -23.02 -11.25
CA ILE A 424 -7.25 -23.86 -12.36
C ILE A 424 -8.40 -24.42 -13.21
N GLY A 425 -9.63 -24.38 -12.70
CA GLY A 425 -10.83 -24.93 -13.33
C GLY A 425 -11.04 -26.41 -12.98
N GLU A 426 -12.29 -26.86 -13.08
CA GLU A 426 -12.72 -28.20 -12.65
C GLU A 426 -11.94 -29.33 -13.35
N LYS A 427 -11.78 -29.26 -14.68
CA LYS A 427 -11.04 -30.29 -15.44
C LYS A 427 -9.59 -30.46 -14.96
N ALA A 428 -8.88 -29.34 -14.80
CA ALA A 428 -7.50 -29.35 -14.31
C ALA A 428 -7.41 -29.80 -12.85
N TYR A 429 -8.41 -29.44 -12.05
CA TYR A 429 -8.51 -29.86 -10.64
C TYR A 429 -8.73 -31.37 -10.50
N GLN A 430 -9.59 -31.97 -11.32
CA GLN A 430 -9.77 -33.42 -11.34
C GLN A 430 -8.50 -34.16 -11.76
N LYS A 431 -7.77 -33.63 -12.76
CA LYS A 431 -6.46 -34.16 -13.16
C LYS A 431 -5.42 -34.04 -12.04
N PHE A 432 -5.44 -32.94 -11.28
CA PHE A 432 -4.58 -32.75 -10.11
C PHE A 432 -4.89 -33.75 -9.00
N LEU A 433 -6.17 -34.03 -8.72
CA LEU A 433 -6.58 -35.02 -7.72
C LEU A 433 -6.26 -36.46 -8.14
N ASN A 434 -6.42 -36.76 -9.44
CA ASN A 434 -6.26 -38.11 -10.00
C ASN A 434 -5.28 -38.10 -11.20
N PRO A 435 -3.96 -38.05 -10.96
CA PRO A 435 -2.96 -37.94 -12.03
C PRO A 435 -2.96 -39.12 -13.03
N SER A 436 -3.52 -40.26 -12.64
CA SER A 436 -3.48 -41.53 -13.38
C SER A 436 -4.70 -41.80 -14.28
N GLN A 437 -5.69 -40.90 -14.34
CA GLN A 437 -6.84 -41.02 -15.26
C GLN A 437 -6.63 -40.10 -16.48
N GLU A 438 -6.33 -40.69 -17.64
CA GLU A 438 -6.43 -40.00 -18.93
C GLU A 438 -7.90 -39.68 -19.20
N LEU A 439 -8.29 -38.41 -19.01
CA LEU A 439 -9.55 -37.89 -19.53
C LEU A 439 -9.40 -37.74 -21.05
N ALA A 440 -10.23 -38.46 -21.80
CA ALA A 440 -10.26 -38.45 -23.26
C ALA A 440 -10.23 -37.01 -23.82
N SER A 441 -9.23 -36.73 -24.65
CA SER A 441 -9.06 -35.45 -25.34
C SER A 441 -10.03 -35.34 -26.51
N GLU A 442 -11.01 -34.44 -26.43
CA GLU A 442 -11.67 -33.90 -27.62
C GLU A 442 -10.84 -32.72 -28.14
N ASP A 443 -10.30 -32.87 -29.35
CA ASP A 443 -9.67 -31.80 -30.13
C ASP A 443 -10.61 -30.59 -30.22
N ARG A 444 -10.22 -29.46 -29.64
CA ARG A 444 -10.87 -28.17 -29.88
C ARG A 444 -9.84 -27.12 -30.27
N ASP A 445 -10.14 -26.52 -31.41
CA ASP A 445 -9.49 -25.39 -32.08
C ASP A 445 -8.88 -24.36 -31.11
N GLU A 446 -7.55 -24.16 -31.19
CA GLU A 446 -6.75 -23.35 -30.25
C GLU A 446 -7.16 -21.88 -30.15
N ASN A 447 -7.81 -21.34 -31.19
CA ASN A 447 -8.32 -19.97 -31.17
C ASN A 447 -9.64 -19.84 -30.40
N LEU A 448 -10.48 -20.88 -30.42
CA LEU A 448 -11.73 -20.93 -29.67
C LEU A 448 -11.46 -21.17 -28.19
N SER A 449 -10.47 -22.00 -27.85
CA SER A 449 -10.06 -22.27 -26.46
C SER A 449 -9.51 -21.01 -25.79
N LYS A 450 -8.65 -20.23 -26.45
CA LYS A 450 -8.14 -18.96 -25.92
C LYS A 450 -9.24 -17.89 -25.71
N GLN A 451 -10.26 -17.84 -26.57
CA GLN A 451 -11.40 -16.95 -26.38
C GLN A 451 -12.36 -17.43 -25.26
N LEU A 452 -12.56 -18.74 -25.15
CA LEU A 452 -13.34 -19.36 -24.08
C LEU A 452 -12.66 -19.20 -22.72
N ASP A 453 -11.35 -19.40 -22.63
CA ASP A 453 -10.58 -19.20 -21.40
C ASP A 453 -10.64 -17.75 -20.92
N ARG A 454 -10.53 -16.77 -21.83
CA ARG A 454 -10.74 -15.34 -21.48
C ARG A 454 -12.17 -15.05 -21.01
N SER A 455 -13.17 -15.71 -21.59
CA SER A 455 -14.58 -15.55 -21.21
C SER A 455 -14.90 -16.22 -19.87
N ILE A 456 -14.27 -17.36 -19.58
CA ILE A 456 -14.33 -18.07 -18.31
C ILE A 456 -13.57 -17.27 -17.23
N ASP A 457 -12.43 -16.68 -17.56
CA ASP A 457 -11.71 -15.75 -16.67
C ASP A 457 -12.59 -14.55 -16.33
N ASP A 458 -13.32 -14.00 -17.30
CA ASP A 458 -14.28 -12.91 -17.08
C ASP A 458 -15.47 -13.34 -16.21
N LEU A 459 -16.00 -14.55 -16.39
CA LEU A 459 -17.05 -15.11 -15.55
C LEU A 459 -16.55 -15.37 -14.12
N ILE A 460 -15.41 -16.04 -13.94
CA ILE A 460 -14.82 -16.33 -12.63
C ILE A 460 -14.47 -15.03 -11.91
N PHE A 461 -13.85 -14.06 -12.60
CA PHE A 461 -13.62 -12.73 -12.04
C PHE A 461 -14.93 -12.06 -11.62
N GLN A 462 -16.00 -12.19 -12.41
CA GLN A 462 -17.33 -11.71 -12.02
C GLN A 462 -17.92 -12.48 -10.82
N PHE A 463 -17.70 -13.78 -10.69
CA PHE A 463 -18.13 -14.59 -9.53
C PHE A 463 -17.32 -14.31 -8.26
N THR A 464 -16.08 -13.83 -8.38
CA THR A 464 -15.32 -13.31 -7.23
C THR A 464 -15.81 -11.94 -6.74
N LYS A 465 -16.65 -11.25 -7.54
CA LYS A 465 -17.37 -10.08 -7.05
C LYS A 465 -18.50 -10.56 -6.14
N PRO A 466 -18.65 -10.02 -4.90
CA PRO A 466 -19.80 -10.34 -4.10
C PRO A 466 -21.08 -10.02 -4.89
N SER A 467 -22.08 -10.88 -4.77
CA SER A 467 -23.43 -10.71 -5.31
C SER A 467 -24.11 -9.53 -4.62
N GLY A 468 -23.70 -8.32 -4.98
CA GLY A 468 -24.08 -7.08 -4.32
C GLY A 468 -23.12 -5.97 -4.68
N GLY A 469 -23.40 -5.27 -5.79
CA GLY A 469 -22.69 -4.04 -6.12
C GLY A 469 -22.79 -3.04 -4.98
N ALA A 470 -21.65 -2.38 -4.68
CA ALA A 470 -21.45 -1.27 -3.74
C ALA A 470 -22.19 -1.45 -2.40
N GLY A 471 -21.47 -1.72 -1.31
CA GLY A 471 -22.00 -1.90 0.04
C GLY A 471 -23.26 -1.07 0.32
N LYS A 472 -24.42 -1.71 0.18
CA LYS A 472 -25.69 -1.13 0.57
C LYS A 472 -25.81 -1.30 2.06
N ASP A 473 -25.93 -0.17 2.74
CA ASP A 473 -26.11 -0.06 4.17
C ASP A 473 -27.31 -0.94 4.60
N PRO A 474 -27.14 -1.91 5.52
CA PRO A 474 -28.24 -2.70 6.07
C PRO A 474 -29.36 -1.81 6.65
N ALA A 475 -29.04 -0.60 7.10
CA ALA A 475 -30.03 0.37 7.55
C ALA A 475 -30.86 0.97 6.39
N GLU A 476 -30.32 1.04 5.17
CA GLU A 476 -31.03 1.53 3.99
C GLU A 476 -32.03 0.50 3.47
N GLU A 477 -31.73 -0.80 3.62
CA GLU A 477 -32.65 -1.89 3.31
C GLU A 477 -33.82 -1.97 4.31
N GLU A 478 -33.54 -1.72 5.60
CA GLU A 478 -34.57 -1.64 6.64
C GLU A 478 -35.45 -0.37 6.48
N LEU A 479 -34.86 0.77 6.11
CA LEU A 479 -35.58 2.00 5.77
C LEU A 479 -36.45 1.83 4.52
N ARG A 480 -36.00 1.07 3.52
CA ARG A 480 -36.78 0.79 2.30
C ARG A 480 -37.94 -0.17 2.57
N LYS A 481 -37.77 -1.16 3.45
CA LYS A 481 -38.87 -2.02 3.94
C LYS A 481 -39.92 -1.21 4.70
N ARG A 482 -39.50 -0.29 5.59
CA ARG A 482 -40.42 0.61 6.32
C ARG A 482 -41.14 1.61 5.39
N ARG A 483 -40.46 2.13 4.35
CA ARG A 483 -41.07 3.00 3.32
C ARG A 483 -42.06 2.27 2.41
N LYS A 484 -41.86 0.96 2.14
CA LYS A 484 -42.82 0.13 1.41
C LYS A 484 -44.07 -0.19 2.24
N ASN A 485 -43.93 -0.40 3.55
CA ASN A 485 -45.09 -0.65 4.43
C ASN A 485 -45.93 0.61 4.68
N LYS A 486 -45.33 1.81 4.71
CA LYS A 486 -46.07 3.09 4.80
C LYS A 486 -46.83 3.51 3.54
N LYS A 487 -46.61 2.86 2.40
CA LYS A 487 -47.37 3.08 1.15
C LYS A 487 -48.53 2.08 0.97
N ARG A 488 -48.78 1.21 1.95
CA ARG A 488 -49.81 0.17 1.92
C ARG A 488 -50.85 0.28 3.05
N THR A 489 -50.91 1.42 3.72
CA THR A 489 -51.96 1.79 4.68
C THR A 489 -52.46 3.17 4.35
#